data_AF-A0A1X0Q956-F1
#
_entry.id   AF-A0A1X0Q956-F1
#
_cell.length_a   1.000
_cell.length_b   1.000
_cell.length_c   1.000
_cell.angle_alpha   90.00
_cell.angle_beta   90.00
_cell.angle_gamma   90.00
#
_symmetry.space_group_name_H-M   'P 1'
#
loop_
_entity.id
_entity.type
_entity.pdbx_description
1 polymer ?
#
loop_
_entity_poly.entity_id
_entity_poly.type
_entity_poly.pdbx_seq_one_letter_code
_entity_poly.pdbx_strand_id
1 'polypeptide(L)'
;MLENNLDPRDFETAEYDYICAKDRFNNIKFIYKEKLGKSIFLSKLKSISDCTFDKDTINRKDNLVSVKDGNNSKDSEIYELSKLCYDLDKQLCEYDGRLNLLKNVHNKLKNEDEKLRVYCNSSENKAILNAEFDFTDNEMKNVLIEIDKLKQSLNKESLQKMLNEKIKLEQELVNLKLNVKRMTLMPSENKLEEIHNWYLSLLGVYRKLFGEFEVSFSSNKCEMTIFNKVYEYSVKLIIENNKLQQIVFINIPESMLQVYNEVREWCIRLNDPRLIMHFLTNLEGLI
;
A
#
# COMPACT_ATOMS: atom_id res chain seq x y z
N MET A 1 78.55 -21.25 18.66
CA MET A 1 77.84 -19.99 18.38
C MET A 1 76.34 -20.26 18.42
N LEU A 2 75.72 -19.99 19.56
CA LEU A 2 74.29 -19.77 19.74
C LEU A 2 74.24 -18.77 20.88
N GLU A 3 74.45 -17.50 20.54
CA GLU A 3 74.14 -16.38 21.44
C GLU A 3 72.62 -16.32 21.53
N ASN A 4 72.05 -17.08 22.46
CA ASN A 4 70.66 -16.92 22.83
C ASN A 4 70.58 -15.66 23.70
N ASN A 5 70.06 -14.59 23.09
CA ASN A 5 69.49 -13.46 23.79
C ASN A 5 68.38 -13.96 24.72
N LEU A 6 68.75 -14.32 25.95
CA LEU A 6 67.80 -14.60 27.03
C LEU A 6 67.57 -13.29 27.79
N ASP A 7 66.32 -12.82 27.81
CA ASP A 7 65.89 -11.66 28.59
C ASP A 7 66.21 -11.96 30.08
N PRO A 8 66.85 -11.04 30.83
CA PRO A 8 67.22 -11.28 32.24
C PRO A 8 66.04 -11.64 33.17
N ARG A 9 64.80 -11.56 32.69
CA ARG A 9 63.58 -12.03 33.40
C ARG A 9 63.31 -13.53 33.28
N ASP A 10 63.98 -14.27 32.40
CA ASP A 10 63.80 -15.72 32.27
C ASP A 10 64.52 -16.53 33.37
N PHE A 11 65.41 -15.90 34.15
CA PHE A 11 66.17 -16.53 35.23
C PHE A 11 65.41 -16.69 36.56
N GLU A 12 64.18 -16.17 36.66
CA GLU A 12 63.31 -16.29 37.85
C GLU A 12 62.06 -17.14 37.57
N THR A 13 62.15 -18.10 36.62
CA THR A 13 61.05 -19.02 36.34
C THR A 13 61.29 -20.39 36.98
N ALA A 14 60.22 -21.00 37.50
CA ALA A 14 60.28 -22.35 38.09
C ALA A 14 60.78 -23.43 37.09
N GLU A 15 60.63 -23.19 35.79
CA GLU A 15 61.18 -24.03 34.72
C GLU A 15 62.71 -23.97 34.67
N TYR A 16 63.30 -22.77 34.82
CA TYR A 16 64.76 -22.60 34.87
C TYR A 16 65.35 -23.29 36.10
N ASP A 17 64.72 -23.11 37.27
CA ASP A 17 65.12 -23.79 38.50
C ASP A 17 65.06 -25.33 38.37
N TYR A 18 64.04 -25.86 37.69
CA TYR A 18 63.91 -27.29 37.44
C TYR A 18 65.02 -27.82 36.52
N ILE A 19 65.36 -27.10 35.46
CA ILE A 19 66.46 -27.46 34.54
C ILE A 19 67.79 -27.46 35.29
N CYS A 20 68.09 -26.42 36.06
CA CYS A 20 69.31 -26.35 36.86
C CYS A 20 69.40 -27.45 37.93
N ALA A 21 68.27 -27.78 38.59
CA ALA A 21 68.22 -28.88 39.54
C ALA A 21 68.48 -30.23 38.86
N LYS A 22 67.86 -30.48 37.69
CA LYS A 22 68.04 -31.71 36.92
C LYS A 22 69.49 -31.91 36.47
N ASP A 23 70.16 -30.86 36.01
CA ASP A 23 71.57 -30.90 35.62
C ASP A 23 72.50 -31.14 36.82
N ARG A 24 72.21 -30.53 37.98
CA ARG A 24 72.93 -30.83 39.24
C ARG A 24 72.77 -32.29 39.65
N PHE A 25 71.56 -32.85 39.58
CA PHE A 25 71.33 -34.27 39.92
C PHE A 25 72.03 -35.22 38.96
N ASN A 26 72.06 -34.92 37.66
CA ASN A 26 72.79 -35.71 36.67
C ASN A 26 74.30 -35.72 36.95
N ASN A 27 74.88 -34.56 37.29
CA ASN A 27 76.29 -34.45 37.65
C ASN A 27 76.62 -35.23 38.93
N ILE A 28 75.78 -35.16 39.96
CA ILE A 28 75.97 -35.95 41.19
C ILE A 28 75.89 -37.45 40.89
N LYS A 29 74.95 -37.89 40.04
CA LYS A 29 74.81 -39.29 39.62
C LYS A 29 76.03 -39.77 38.83
N PHE A 30 76.60 -38.93 37.98
CA PHE A 30 77.84 -39.23 37.25
C PHE A 30 79.02 -39.39 38.22
N ILE A 31 79.22 -38.42 39.13
CA ILE A 31 80.29 -38.47 40.14
C ILE A 31 80.15 -39.70 41.04
N TYR A 32 78.93 -40.07 41.42
CA TYR A 32 78.67 -41.27 42.22
C TYR A 32 79.06 -42.54 41.46
N LYS A 33 78.65 -42.69 40.18
CA LYS A 33 79.04 -43.84 39.35
C LYS A 33 80.55 -43.90 39.15
N GLU A 34 81.21 -42.77 38.95
CA GLU A 34 82.66 -42.70 38.80
C GLU A 34 83.39 -43.12 40.08
N LYS A 35 82.96 -42.61 41.25
CA LYS A 35 83.51 -43.01 42.55
C LYS A 35 83.29 -44.50 42.83
N LEU A 36 82.10 -45.03 42.51
CA LEU A 36 81.78 -46.44 42.66
C LEU A 36 82.66 -47.31 41.73
N GLY A 37 82.83 -46.90 40.48
CA GLY A 37 83.73 -47.55 39.52
C GLY A 37 85.19 -47.58 39.99
N LYS A 38 85.71 -46.44 40.49
CA LYS A 38 87.06 -46.36 41.06
C LYS A 38 87.21 -47.22 42.31
N SER A 39 86.20 -47.26 43.18
CA SER A 39 86.19 -48.10 44.38
C SER A 39 86.21 -49.59 44.03
N ILE A 40 85.42 -50.01 43.04
CA ILE A 40 85.39 -51.41 42.57
C ILE A 40 86.72 -51.78 41.89
N PHE A 41 87.33 -50.85 41.16
CA PHE A 41 88.64 -51.08 40.56
C PHE A 41 89.74 -51.24 41.62
N LEU A 42 89.76 -50.36 42.63
CA LEU A 42 90.73 -50.42 43.74
C LEU A 42 90.53 -51.66 44.62
N SER A 43 89.29 -52.10 44.85
CA SER A 43 89.05 -53.34 45.60
C SER A 43 89.54 -54.58 44.86
N LYS A 44 89.48 -54.58 43.52
CA LYS A 44 90.04 -55.66 42.68
C LYS A 44 91.57 -55.64 42.60
N LEU A 45 92.22 -54.49 42.79
CA LEU A 45 93.69 -54.41 42.80
C LEU A 45 94.32 -54.89 44.12
N LYS A 46 93.57 -54.89 45.23
CA LYS A 46 94.09 -55.28 46.55
C LYS A 46 94.33 -56.78 46.76
N SER A 47 94.08 -57.63 45.77
CA SER A 47 94.25 -59.10 45.88
C SER A 47 95.35 -59.68 44.99
N ILE A 48 96.30 -58.87 44.49
CA ILE A 48 97.44 -59.36 43.69
C ILE A 48 98.70 -59.36 44.57
N SER A 49 98.74 -60.25 45.56
CA SER A 49 99.97 -60.52 46.33
C SER A 49 100.56 -61.91 46.10
N ASP A 50 99.96 -62.73 45.24
CA ASP A 50 100.53 -64.02 44.84
C ASP A 50 100.69 -64.07 43.32
N CYS A 51 101.91 -63.87 42.84
CA CYS A 51 102.28 -64.13 41.45
C CYS A 51 103.39 -65.18 41.43
N THR A 52 103.01 -66.43 41.65
CA THR A 52 103.77 -67.57 41.18
C THR A 52 103.62 -67.65 39.65
N PHE A 53 104.74 -67.52 38.93
CA PHE A 53 104.78 -67.79 37.50
C PHE A 53 104.68 -69.29 37.27
N ASP A 54 103.45 -69.78 37.14
CA ASP A 54 103.15 -71.18 36.82
C ASP A 54 102.96 -71.37 35.30
N LYS A 55 103.07 -72.63 34.85
CA LYS A 55 103.03 -73.10 33.44
C LYS A 55 101.79 -72.70 32.62
N ASP A 56 100.83 -72.01 33.22
CA ASP A 56 99.66 -71.42 32.55
C ASP A 56 99.98 -70.25 31.61
N THR A 57 101.19 -69.69 31.65
CA THR A 57 101.59 -68.63 30.70
C THR A 57 101.59 -69.08 29.24
N ILE A 58 101.77 -70.38 28.96
CA ILE A 58 101.70 -70.92 27.60
C ILE A 58 100.24 -71.08 27.15
N ASN A 59 99.35 -71.57 28.03
CA ASN A 59 97.90 -71.63 27.78
C ASN A 59 97.26 -70.23 27.64
N ARG A 60 97.84 -69.18 28.24
CA ARG A 60 97.37 -67.79 28.04
C ARG A 60 97.50 -67.32 26.61
N LYS A 61 98.50 -67.77 25.84
CA LYS A 61 98.70 -67.31 24.46
C LYS A 61 97.66 -67.94 23.53
N ASP A 62 97.38 -69.23 23.69
CA ASP A 62 96.31 -69.91 22.94
C ASP A 62 94.93 -69.44 23.38
N ASN A 63 94.73 -69.16 24.68
CA ASN A 63 93.51 -68.50 25.16
C ASN A 63 93.38 -67.05 24.66
N LEU A 64 94.48 -66.33 24.43
CA LEU A 64 94.45 -64.99 23.84
C LEU A 64 94.12 -65.05 22.35
N VAL A 65 94.61 -66.06 21.62
CA VAL A 65 94.24 -66.29 20.21
C VAL A 65 92.76 -66.67 20.11
N SER A 66 92.27 -67.60 20.93
CA SER A 66 90.85 -68.00 20.93
C SER A 66 89.92 -66.86 21.37
N VAL A 67 90.33 -66.03 22.33
CA VAL A 67 89.58 -64.81 22.71
C VAL A 67 89.61 -63.77 21.60
N LYS A 68 90.74 -63.61 20.89
CA LYS A 68 90.85 -62.69 19.75
C LYS A 68 89.98 -63.14 18.58
N ASP A 69 89.99 -64.43 18.25
CA ASP A 69 89.15 -65.01 17.20
C ASP A 69 87.67 -64.96 17.59
N GLY A 70 87.35 -65.21 18.86
CA GLY A 70 86.00 -65.03 19.40
C GLY A 70 85.55 -63.56 19.38
N ASN A 71 86.45 -62.60 19.62
CA ASN A 71 86.15 -61.17 19.49
C ASN A 71 85.96 -60.78 18.03
N ASN A 72 86.81 -61.25 17.11
CA ASN A 72 86.65 -60.98 15.68
C ASN A 72 85.31 -61.52 15.15
N SER A 73 84.89 -62.70 15.62
CA SER A 73 83.57 -63.28 15.29
C SER A 73 82.44 -62.40 15.83
N LYS A 74 82.54 -61.94 17.08
CA LYS A 74 81.55 -61.05 17.69
C LYS A 74 81.52 -59.68 17.02
N ASP A 75 82.66 -59.13 16.63
CA ASP A 75 82.76 -57.86 15.91
C ASP A 75 82.11 -57.98 14.52
N SER A 76 82.25 -59.14 13.86
CA SER A 76 81.53 -59.43 12.62
C SER A 76 80.02 -59.55 12.83
N GLU A 77 79.57 -60.20 13.91
CA GLU A 77 78.14 -60.28 14.26
C GLU A 77 77.56 -58.90 14.62
N ILE A 78 78.31 -58.09 15.38
CA ILE A 78 77.93 -56.72 15.73
C ILE A 78 77.82 -55.88 14.47
N TYR A 79 78.74 -56.02 13.52
CA TYR A 79 78.70 -55.32 12.24
C TYR A 79 77.47 -55.69 11.41
N GLU A 80 77.19 -56.99 11.25
CA GLU A 80 76.00 -57.48 10.54
C GLU A 80 74.70 -57.01 11.22
N LEU A 81 74.60 -57.10 12.55
CA LEU A 81 73.45 -56.61 13.31
C LEU A 81 73.28 -55.09 13.19
N SER A 82 74.38 -54.32 13.25
CA SER A 82 74.33 -52.86 13.11
C SER A 82 73.88 -52.45 11.72
N LYS A 83 74.31 -53.17 10.69
CA LYS A 83 73.86 -52.97 9.31
C LYS A 83 72.36 -53.27 9.17
N LEU A 84 71.89 -54.36 9.79
CA LEU A 84 70.48 -54.76 9.77
C LEU A 84 69.60 -53.75 10.52
N CYS A 85 70.06 -53.23 11.66
CA CYS A 85 69.40 -52.13 12.38
C CYS A 85 69.29 -50.88 11.51
N TYR A 86 70.38 -50.48 10.84
CA TYR A 86 70.36 -49.32 9.96
C TYR A 86 69.38 -49.48 8.78
N ASP A 87 69.36 -50.66 8.16
CA ASP A 87 68.43 -50.95 7.06
C ASP A 87 66.96 -50.93 7.53
N LEU A 88 66.69 -51.44 8.73
CA LEU A 88 65.35 -51.38 9.35
C LEU A 88 64.93 -49.95 9.70
N ASP A 89 65.83 -49.15 10.28
CA ASP A 89 65.56 -47.74 10.60
C ASP A 89 65.26 -46.94 9.33
N LYS A 90 66.00 -47.20 8.25
CA LYS A 90 65.72 -46.59 6.94
C LYS A 90 64.32 -46.95 6.44
N GLN A 91 63.93 -48.23 6.52
CA GLN A 91 62.60 -48.66 6.12
C GLN A 91 61.50 -48.03 6.99
N LEU A 92 61.71 -47.91 8.31
CA LEU A 92 60.79 -47.24 9.21
C LEU A 92 60.59 -45.77 8.82
N CYS A 93 61.66 -45.04 8.52
CA CYS A 93 61.56 -43.66 8.04
C CYS A 93 60.76 -43.55 6.72
N GLU A 94 60.96 -44.49 5.78
CA GLU A 94 60.18 -44.53 4.54
C GLU A 94 58.69 -44.82 4.80
N TYR A 95 58.36 -45.74 5.71
CA TYR A 95 56.99 -46.04 6.10
C TYR A 95 56.31 -44.88 6.83
N ASP A 96 57.01 -44.17 7.72
CA ASP A 96 56.49 -42.97 8.38
C ASP A 96 56.20 -41.85 7.38
N GLY A 97 57.10 -41.65 6.41
CA GLY A 97 56.87 -40.73 5.30
C GLY A 97 55.60 -41.08 4.51
N ARG A 98 55.42 -42.37 4.20
CA ARG A 98 54.23 -42.87 3.50
C ARG A 98 52.95 -42.74 4.32
N LEU A 99 53.02 -42.97 5.64
CA LEU A 99 51.92 -42.81 6.57
C LEU A 99 51.46 -41.34 6.65
N ASN A 100 52.40 -40.40 6.67
CA ASN A 100 52.10 -38.98 6.67
C ASN A 100 51.42 -38.52 5.36
N LEU A 101 51.89 -39.04 4.22
CA LEU A 101 51.21 -38.80 2.93
C LEU A 101 49.78 -39.33 2.94
N LEU A 102 49.56 -40.55 3.44
CA LEU A 102 48.24 -41.16 3.57
C LEU A 102 47.32 -40.35 4.49
N LYS A 103 47.81 -39.87 5.64
CA LYS A 103 47.05 -38.99 6.54
C LYS A 103 46.63 -37.69 5.84
N ASN A 104 47.53 -37.08 5.07
CA ASN A 104 47.23 -35.86 4.33
C ASN A 104 46.16 -36.11 3.25
N VAL A 105 46.23 -37.23 2.53
CA VAL A 105 45.21 -37.62 1.55
C VAL A 105 43.87 -37.89 2.24
N HIS A 106 43.87 -38.59 3.36
CA HIS A 106 42.65 -38.85 4.13
C HIS A 106 41.98 -37.56 4.60
N ASN A 107 42.74 -36.59 5.12
CA ASN A 107 42.22 -35.30 5.53
C ASN A 107 41.64 -34.50 4.35
N LYS A 108 42.28 -34.54 3.18
CA LYS A 108 41.76 -33.91 1.96
C LYS A 108 40.42 -34.52 1.55
N LEU A 109 40.33 -35.85 1.50
CA LEU A 109 39.10 -36.56 1.16
C LEU A 109 37.97 -36.28 2.17
N LYS A 110 38.29 -36.22 3.46
CA LYS A 110 37.31 -35.87 4.50
C LYS A 110 36.74 -34.47 4.29
N ASN A 111 37.59 -33.49 3.96
CA ASN A 111 37.15 -32.12 3.66
C ASN A 111 36.29 -32.05 2.39
N GLU A 112 36.58 -32.89 1.38
CA GLU A 112 35.77 -32.98 0.16
C GLU A 112 34.39 -33.61 0.44
N ASP A 113 34.32 -34.68 1.25
CA ASP A 113 33.04 -35.28 1.67
C ASP A 113 32.16 -34.26 2.42
N GLU A 114 32.77 -33.47 3.31
CA GLU A 114 32.05 -32.45 4.08
C GLU A 114 31.52 -31.33 3.17
N LYS A 115 32.30 -30.89 2.18
CA LYS A 115 31.82 -29.95 1.15
C LYS A 115 30.66 -30.55 0.34
N LEU A 116 30.77 -31.81 -0.08
CA LEU A 116 29.72 -32.50 -0.84
C LEU A 116 28.41 -32.62 -0.04
N ARG A 117 28.49 -32.91 1.26
CA ARG A 117 27.29 -32.90 2.14
C ARG A 117 26.61 -31.54 2.19
N VAL A 118 27.38 -30.46 2.28
CA VAL A 118 26.83 -29.09 2.24
C VAL A 118 26.12 -28.84 0.91
N TYR A 119 26.70 -29.27 -0.21
CA TYR A 119 26.05 -29.17 -1.53
C TYR A 119 24.78 -30.01 -1.63
N CYS A 120 24.77 -31.25 -1.14
CA CYS A 120 23.56 -32.10 -1.12
C CYS A 120 22.43 -31.46 -0.29
N ASN A 121 22.75 -30.95 0.89
CA ASN A 121 21.77 -30.26 1.74
C ASN A 121 21.23 -28.98 1.07
N SER A 122 22.07 -28.26 0.31
CA SER A 122 21.63 -27.09 -0.46
C SER A 122 20.69 -27.45 -1.62
N SER A 123 20.84 -28.64 -2.19
CA SER A 123 19.96 -29.18 -3.23
C SER A 123 18.59 -29.56 -2.68
N GLU A 124 18.53 -30.19 -1.50
CA GLU A 124 17.26 -30.50 -0.82
C GLU A 124 16.51 -29.22 -0.45
N ASN A 125 17.21 -28.20 0.04
CA ASN A 125 16.61 -26.89 0.31
C ASN A 125 16.04 -26.24 -0.96
N LYS A 126 16.65 -26.46 -2.13
CA LYS A 126 16.14 -25.94 -3.41
C LYS A 126 14.85 -26.64 -3.83
N ALA A 127 14.70 -27.93 -3.55
CA ALA A 127 13.47 -28.67 -3.81
C ALA A 127 12.32 -28.19 -2.91
N ILE A 128 12.61 -27.94 -1.62
CA ILE A 128 11.64 -27.37 -0.67
C ILE A 128 11.20 -25.97 -1.11
N LEU A 129 12.15 -25.11 -1.48
CA LEU A 129 11.86 -23.74 -1.92
C LEU A 129 11.02 -23.71 -3.21
N ASN A 130 11.29 -24.62 -4.15
CA ASN A 130 10.49 -24.76 -5.36
C ASN A 130 9.06 -25.23 -5.05
N ALA A 131 8.88 -26.17 -4.12
CA ALA A 131 7.56 -26.62 -3.71
C ALA A 131 6.76 -25.51 -3.00
N GLU A 132 7.41 -24.70 -2.16
CA GLU A 132 6.79 -23.51 -1.56
C GLU A 132 6.42 -22.48 -2.63
N PHE A 133 7.29 -22.25 -3.62
CA PHE A 133 7.01 -21.33 -4.72
C PHE A 133 5.80 -21.80 -5.55
N ASP A 134 5.75 -23.07 -5.95
CA ASP A 134 4.64 -23.66 -6.70
C ASP A 134 3.31 -23.59 -5.91
N PHE A 135 3.37 -23.77 -4.58
CA PHE A 135 2.20 -23.60 -3.72
C PHE A 135 1.70 -22.14 -3.75
N THR A 136 2.60 -21.17 -3.54
CA THR A 136 2.25 -19.74 -3.54
C THR A 136 1.75 -19.26 -4.91
N ASP A 137 2.31 -19.75 -6.02
CA ASP A 137 1.86 -19.39 -7.38
C ASP A 137 0.44 -19.92 -7.65
N ASN A 138 0.11 -21.10 -7.14
CA ASN A 138 -1.25 -21.64 -7.23
C ASN A 138 -2.26 -20.86 -6.37
N GLU A 139 -1.87 -20.47 -5.14
CA GLU A 139 -2.71 -19.59 -4.31
C GLU A 139 -2.95 -18.24 -5.00
N MET A 140 -1.90 -17.63 -5.58
CA MET A 140 -2.02 -16.36 -6.28
C MET A 140 -2.96 -16.45 -7.49
N LYS A 141 -2.89 -17.54 -8.27
CA LYS A 141 -3.83 -17.79 -9.38
C LYS A 141 -5.28 -17.91 -8.89
N ASN A 142 -5.51 -18.61 -7.78
CA ASN A 142 -6.85 -18.75 -7.21
C ASN A 142 -7.43 -17.41 -6.76
N VAL A 143 -6.62 -16.58 -6.08
CA VAL A 143 -7.03 -15.23 -5.66
C VAL A 143 -7.33 -14.34 -6.86
N LEU A 144 -6.53 -14.41 -7.93
CA LEU A 144 -6.80 -13.66 -9.17
C LEU A 144 -8.14 -14.07 -9.80
N ILE A 145 -8.47 -15.37 -9.80
CA ILE A 145 -9.76 -15.87 -10.28
C ILE A 145 -10.92 -15.33 -9.42
N GLU A 146 -10.77 -15.26 -8.11
CA GLU A 146 -11.78 -14.68 -7.21
C GLU A 146 -11.97 -13.18 -7.45
N ILE A 147 -10.88 -12.43 -7.61
CA ILE A 147 -10.93 -11.01 -7.93
C ILE A 147 -11.69 -10.78 -9.23
N ASP A 148 -11.44 -11.57 -10.26
CA ASP A 148 -12.13 -11.42 -11.54
C ASP A 148 -13.62 -11.79 -11.44
N LYS A 149 -13.98 -12.82 -10.66
CA LYS A 149 -15.38 -13.14 -10.36
C LYS A 149 -16.08 -11.97 -9.65
N LEU A 150 -15.42 -11.36 -8.67
CA LEU A 150 -15.95 -10.21 -7.93
C LEU A 150 -16.08 -8.96 -8.81
N LYS A 151 -15.12 -8.71 -9.71
CA LYS A 151 -15.23 -7.62 -10.70
C LYS A 151 -16.42 -7.82 -11.63
N GLN A 152 -16.64 -9.06 -12.09
CA GLN A 152 -17.76 -9.39 -12.97
C GLN A 152 -19.11 -9.23 -12.25
N SER A 153 -19.21 -9.64 -10.97
CA SER A 153 -20.44 -9.46 -10.20
C SER A 153 -20.72 -7.98 -9.91
N LEU A 154 -19.70 -7.19 -9.55
CA LEU A 154 -19.81 -5.76 -9.28
C LEU A 154 -20.30 -4.98 -10.52
N ASN A 155 -19.75 -5.30 -11.69
CA ASN A 155 -20.08 -4.63 -12.95
C ASN A 155 -21.48 -4.97 -13.47
N LYS A 156 -22.00 -6.18 -13.23
CA LYS A 156 -23.33 -6.58 -13.72
C LYS A 156 -24.47 -6.15 -12.80
N GLU A 157 -24.36 -6.36 -11.49
CA GLU A 157 -25.51 -6.15 -10.61
C GLU A 157 -25.68 -4.71 -10.13
N SER A 158 -24.59 -4.02 -9.76
CA SER A 158 -24.72 -2.66 -9.21
C SER A 158 -25.02 -1.64 -10.29
N LEU A 159 -24.31 -1.71 -11.42
CA LEU A 159 -24.43 -0.78 -12.54
C LEU A 159 -25.81 -0.89 -13.17
N GLN A 160 -26.33 -2.11 -13.35
CA GLN A 160 -27.63 -2.33 -13.95
C GLN A 160 -28.79 -1.94 -13.02
N LYS A 161 -28.65 -2.12 -11.70
CA LYS A 161 -29.62 -1.60 -10.72
C LYS A 161 -29.66 -0.07 -10.75
N MET A 162 -28.50 0.59 -10.71
CA MET A 162 -28.41 2.06 -10.74
C MET A 162 -28.96 2.64 -12.05
N LEU A 163 -28.72 1.97 -13.19
CA LEU A 163 -29.21 2.40 -14.50
C LEU A 163 -30.74 2.27 -14.59
N ASN A 164 -31.31 1.19 -14.03
CA ASN A 164 -32.75 1.02 -13.94
C ASN A 164 -33.41 2.05 -13.00
N GLU A 165 -32.78 2.36 -11.86
CA GLU A 165 -33.26 3.42 -10.96
C GLU A 165 -33.23 4.80 -11.62
N LYS A 166 -32.16 5.11 -12.35
CA LYS A 166 -32.06 6.36 -13.12
C LYS A 166 -33.21 6.49 -14.12
N ILE A 167 -33.51 5.44 -14.88
CA ILE A 167 -34.63 5.47 -15.85
C ILE A 167 -35.96 5.70 -15.15
N LYS A 168 -36.21 5.07 -13.99
CA LYS A 168 -37.44 5.29 -13.21
C LYS A 168 -37.57 6.73 -12.75
N LEU A 169 -36.50 7.31 -12.20
CA LEU A 169 -36.49 8.70 -11.73
C LEU A 169 -36.69 9.71 -12.87
N GLU A 170 -36.10 9.46 -14.04
CA GLU A 170 -36.31 10.29 -15.23
C GLU A 170 -37.78 10.26 -15.69
N GLN A 171 -38.43 9.10 -15.66
CA GLN A 171 -39.86 8.97 -15.97
C GLN A 171 -40.74 9.70 -14.95
N GLU A 172 -40.47 9.58 -13.66
CA GLU A 172 -41.18 10.31 -12.61
C GLU A 172 -41.06 11.82 -12.76
N LEU A 173 -39.85 12.30 -13.11
CA LEU A 173 -39.60 13.72 -13.36
C LEU A 173 -40.42 14.26 -14.54
N VAL A 174 -40.52 13.50 -15.63
CA VAL A 174 -41.36 13.86 -16.78
C VAL A 174 -42.84 13.94 -16.36
N ASN A 175 -43.33 12.95 -15.62
CA ASN A 175 -44.71 12.91 -15.14
C ASN A 175 -45.03 14.09 -14.22
N LEU A 176 -44.13 14.42 -13.29
CA LEU A 176 -44.28 15.58 -12.40
C LEU A 176 -44.31 16.90 -13.17
N LYS A 177 -43.43 17.08 -14.17
CA LYS A 177 -43.44 18.27 -15.03
C LYS A 177 -44.77 18.43 -15.79
N LEU A 178 -45.31 17.34 -16.32
CA LEU A 178 -46.61 17.35 -17.00
C LEU A 178 -47.75 17.71 -16.03
N ASN A 179 -47.74 17.16 -14.81
CA ASN A 179 -48.73 17.45 -13.79
C ASN A 179 -48.68 18.92 -13.33
N VAL A 180 -47.49 19.46 -13.08
CA VAL A 180 -47.34 20.89 -12.74
C VAL A 180 -47.88 21.78 -13.86
N LYS A 181 -47.52 21.49 -15.12
CA LYS A 181 -48.02 22.27 -16.27
C LYS A 181 -49.56 22.26 -16.37
N ARG A 182 -50.19 21.10 -16.14
CA ARG A 182 -51.66 20.98 -16.11
C ARG A 182 -52.27 21.75 -14.92
N MET A 183 -51.69 21.62 -13.73
CA MET A 183 -52.15 22.33 -12.53
C MET A 183 -51.95 23.85 -12.61
N THR A 184 -51.02 24.36 -13.42
CA THR A 184 -50.86 25.81 -13.62
C THR A 184 -51.83 26.38 -14.66
N LEU A 185 -52.20 25.60 -15.68
CA LEU A 185 -53.10 26.05 -16.75
C LEU A 185 -54.56 26.11 -16.28
N MET A 186 -55.02 25.05 -15.61
CA MET A 186 -56.44 24.88 -15.25
C MET A 186 -56.98 26.01 -14.34
N PRO A 187 -56.25 26.50 -13.30
CA PRO A 187 -56.71 27.63 -12.50
C PRO A 187 -56.67 28.96 -13.25
N SER A 188 -55.81 29.11 -14.26
CA SER A 188 -55.71 30.35 -15.04
C SER A 188 -56.86 30.48 -16.04
N GLU A 189 -57.27 29.38 -16.66
CA GLU A 189 -58.43 29.32 -17.56
C GLU A 189 -59.73 29.55 -16.77
N ASN A 190 -59.89 28.90 -15.62
CA ASN A 190 -61.05 29.11 -14.75
C ASN A 190 -61.18 30.57 -14.29
N LYS A 191 -60.07 31.22 -13.93
CA LYS A 191 -60.07 32.65 -13.55
C LYS A 191 -60.49 33.57 -14.70
N LEU A 192 -60.06 33.27 -15.92
CA LEU A 192 -60.45 34.05 -17.10
C LEU A 192 -61.95 33.89 -17.40
N GLU A 193 -62.47 32.67 -17.27
CA GLU A 193 -63.90 32.40 -17.42
C GLU A 193 -64.73 33.12 -16.35
N GLU A 194 -64.29 33.08 -15.08
CA GLU A 194 -64.92 33.84 -14.01
C GLU A 194 -64.94 35.34 -14.29
N ILE A 195 -63.81 35.93 -14.71
CA ILE A 195 -63.72 37.35 -15.07
C ILE A 195 -64.70 37.68 -16.21
N HIS A 196 -64.78 36.83 -17.23
CA HIS A 196 -65.70 37.00 -18.34
C HIS A 196 -67.17 36.98 -17.88
N ASN A 197 -67.54 36.02 -17.02
CA ASN A 197 -68.89 35.89 -16.48
C ASN A 197 -69.28 37.08 -15.59
N TRP A 198 -68.34 37.59 -14.78
CA TRP A 198 -68.53 38.83 -14.02
C TRP A 198 -68.76 40.03 -14.94
N TYR A 199 -67.97 40.16 -16.00
CA TYR A 199 -68.13 41.23 -16.99
C TYR A 199 -69.49 41.18 -17.69
N LEU A 200 -69.94 39.99 -18.13
CA LEU A 200 -71.26 39.81 -18.74
C LEU A 200 -72.41 40.14 -17.77
N SER A 201 -72.27 39.73 -16.52
CA SER A 201 -73.28 40.01 -15.48
C SER A 201 -73.38 41.51 -15.19
N LEU A 202 -72.24 42.19 -15.09
CA LEU A 202 -72.15 43.63 -14.87
C LEU A 202 -72.74 44.41 -16.07
N LEU A 203 -72.43 44.00 -17.30
CA LEU A 203 -73.07 44.55 -18.50
C LEU A 203 -74.60 44.37 -18.47
N GLY A 204 -75.07 43.22 -17.99
CA GLY A 204 -76.50 42.96 -17.81
C GLY A 204 -77.15 43.95 -16.83
N VAL A 205 -76.47 44.27 -15.72
CA VAL A 205 -76.94 45.31 -14.77
C VAL A 205 -76.98 46.68 -15.44
N TYR A 206 -75.92 47.07 -16.15
CA TYR A 206 -75.88 48.35 -16.85
C TYR A 206 -77.00 48.48 -17.90
N ARG A 207 -77.26 47.40 -18.66
CA ARG A 207 -78.35 47.39 -19.66
C ARG A 207 -79.72 47.58 -19.03
N LYS A 208 -79.95 47.07 -17.82
CA LYS A 208 -81.19 47.28 -17.08
C LYS A 208 -81.33 48.72 -16.57
N LEU A 209 -80.23 49.33 -16.12
CA LEU A 209 -80.26 50.68 -15.53
C LEU A 209 -80.33 51.80 -16.55
N PHE A 210 -79.60 51.71 -17.66
CA PHE A 210 -79.47 52.81 -18.62
C PHE A 210 -80.00 52.47 -20.02
N GLY A 211 -80.54 51.26 -20.22
CA GLY A 211 -81.10 50.80 -21.48
C GLY A 211 -80.08 50.14 -22.42
N GLU A 212 -80.38 50.12 -23.71
CA GLU A 212 -79.49 49.50 -24.70
C GLU A 212 -78.35 50.45 -25.04
N PHE A 213 -77.15 49.89 -25.17
CA PHE A 213 -75.97 50.64 -25.59
C PHE A 213 -75.43 50.03 -26.88
N GLU A 214 -75.12 50.89 -27.83
CA GLU A 214 -74.34 50.53 -29.00
C GLU A 214 -72.98 51.19 -28.88
N VAL A 215 -71.92 50.39 -28.98
CA VAL A 215 -70.55 50.87 -28.92
C VAL A 215 -69.87 50.50 -30.22
N SER A 216 -69.31 51.48 -30.91
CA SER A 216 -68.46 51.27 -32.08
C SER A 216 -67.06 51.82 -31.82
N PHE A 217 -66.07 51.03 -32.23
CA PHE A 217 -64.66 51.37 -32.09
C PHE A 217 -64.05 51.54 -33.48
N SER A 218 -63.36 52.67 -33.72
CA SER A 218 -62.54 52.91 -34.90
C SER A 218 -61.19 53.46 -34.47
N SER A 219 -60.11 52.66 -34.61
CA SER A 219 -58.73 52.97 -34.21
C SER A 219 -58.57 53.72 -32.87
N ASN A 220 -58.67 55.05 -32.88
CA ASN A 220 -58.50 55.93 -31.72
C ASN A 220 -59.80 56.61 -31.24
N LYS A 221 -60.93 56.30 -31.87
CA LYS A 221 -62.26 56.85 -31.59
C LYS A 221 -63.20 55.74 -31.10
N CYS A 222 -63.90 56.05 -30.02
CA CYS A 222 -64.98 55.25 -29.47
C CYS A 222 -66.26 56.09 -29.53
N GLU A 223 -67.27 55.59 -30.21
CA GLU A 223 -68.60 56.16 -30.20
C GLU A 223 -69.52 55.24 -29.42
N MET A 224 -70.12 55.77 -28.36
CA MET A 224 -71.05 55.04 -27.50
C MET A 224 -72.39 55.76 -27.53
N THR A 225 -73.42 55.07 -28.02
CA THR A 225 -74.80 55.57 -28.02
C THR A 225 -75.59 54.83 -26.96
N ILE A 226 -76.27 55.58 -26.11
CA ILE A 226 -77.10 55.10 -25.01
C ILE A 226 -78.55 55.39 -25.36
N PHE A 227 -79.37 54.36 -25.40
CA PHE A 227 -80.79 54.46 -25.73
C PHE A 227 -81.62 54.22 -24.46
N ASN A 228 -82.25 55.29 -23.97
CA ASN A 228 -83.19 55.14 -22.87
C ASN A 228 -84.59 54.82 -23.42
N LYS A 229 -85.03 53.57 -23.24
CA LYS A 229 -86.34 53.10 -23.71
C LYS A 229 -87.52 53.72 -22.97
N VAL A 230 -87.35 54.20 -21.74
CA VAL A 230 -88.44 54.73 -20.91
C VAL A 230 -88.89 56.12 -21.37
N TYR A 231 -87.94 56.95 -21.75
CA TYR A 231 -88.18 58.36 -22.10
C TYR A 231 -87.91 58.67 -23.59
N GLU A 232 -87.63 57.65 -24.40
CA GLU A 232 -87.38 57.74 -25.85
C GLU A 232 -86.28 58.73 -26.28
N TYR A 233 -85.37 59.08 -25.36
CA TYR A 233 -84.19 59.88 -25.68
C TYR A 233 -82.96 58.99 -25.92
N SER A 234 -81.99 59.53 -26.66
CA SER A 234 -80.68 58.91 -26.78
C SER A 234 -79.54 59.89 -26.57
N VAL A 235 -78.45 59.38 -26.00
CA VAL A 235 -77.23 60.15 -25.71
C VAL A 235 -76.06 59.48 -26.41
N LYS A 236 -75.40 60.20 -27.31
CA LYS A 236 -74.21 59.73 -28.01
C LYS A 236 -72.97 60.41 -27.45
N LEU A 237 -72.04 59.60 -26.96
CA LEU A 237 -70.73 59.99 -26.45
C LEU A 237 -69.69 59.70 -27.52
N ILE A 238 -68.82 60.67 -27.78
CA ILE A 238 -67.71 60.54 -28.72
C ILE A 238 -66.41 60.76 -27.94
N ILE A 239 -65.63 59.70 -27.81
CA ILE A 239 -64.33 59.69 -27.13
C ILE A 239 -63.26 59.48 -28.19
N GLU A 240 -62.27 60.35 -28.25
CA GLU A 240 -61.14 60.23 -29.17
C GLU A 240 -59.83 60.46 -28.44
N ASN A 241 -58.84 59.59 -28.66
CA ASN A 241 -57.53 59.63 -27.98
C ASN A 241 -57.67 59.67 -26.44
N ASN A 242 -58.57 58.86 -25.88
CA ASN A 242 -58.91 58.81 -24.43
C ASN A 242 -59.47 60.13 -23.84
N LYS A 243 -59.95 61.04 -24.68
CA LYS A 243 -60.64 62.27 -24.26
C LYS A 243 -62.07 62.31 -24.77
N LEU A 244 -63.01 62.67 -23.91
CA LEU A 244 -64.39 62.95 -24.26
C LEU A 244 -64.44 64.24 -25.09
N GLN A 245 -64.69 64.10 -26.38
CA GLN A 245 -64.73 65.22 -27.32
C GLN A 245 -66.12 65.84 -27.38
N GLN A 246 -67.15 65.00 -27.39
CA GLN A 246 -68.51 65.46 -27.64
C GLN A 246 -69.55 64.56 -26.96
N ILE A 247 -70.64 65.20 -26.53
CA ILE A 247 -71.88 64.56 -26.13
C ILE A 247 -72.99 65.14 -26.99
N VAL A 248 -73.73 64.28 -27.68
CA VAL A 248 -74.88 64.63 -28.51
C VAL A 248 -76.13 64.08 -27.84
N PHE A 249 -77.09 64.96 -27.58
CA PHE A 249 -78.39 64.60 -27.04
C PHE A 249 -79.42 64.55 -28.17
N ILE A 250 -80.24 63.51 -28.20
CA ILE A 250 -81.25 63.26 -29.23
C ILE A 250 -82.58 63.05 -28.53
N ASN A 251 -83.64 63.73 -29.01
CA ASN A 251 -85.00 63.66 -28.48
C ASN A 251 -85.14 64.02 -26.98
N ILE A 252 -84.36 64.99 -26.48
CA ILE A 252 -84.53 65.53 -25.12
C ILE A 252 -85.55 66.68 -25.11
N PRO A 253 -86.46 66.76 -24.12
CA PRO A 253 -87.38 67.89 -23.98
C PRO A 253 -86.67 69.25 -23.91
N GLU A 254 -87.20 70.27 -24.59
CA GLU A 254 -86.60 71.61 -24.63
C GLU A 254 -86.42 72.22 -23.24
N SER A 255 -87.32 71.93 -22.29
CA SER A 255 -87.25 72.39 -20.90
C SER A 255 -86.00 71.91 -20.15
N MET A 256 -85.46 70.75 -20.53
CA MET A 256 -84.29 70.15 -19.90
C MET A 256 -82.98 70.45 -20.64
N LEU A 257 -83.08 70.88 -21.90
CA LEU A 257 -81.94 71.01 -22.81
C LEU A 257 -80.87 71.98 -22.29
N GLN A 258 -81.27 73.05 -21.58
CA GLN A 258 -80.35 73.99 -20.96
C GLN A 258 -79.47 73.32 -19.90
N VAL A 259 -80.08 72.57 -18.98
CA VAL A 259 -79.35 71.88 -17.89
C VAL A 259 -78.44 70.79 -18.45
N TYR A 260 -78.92 70.02 -19.44
CA TYR A 260 -78.10 69.02 -20.13
C TYR A 260 -76.89 69.63 -20.85
N ASN A 261 -77.04 70.83 -21.44
CA ASN A 261 -75.92 71.53 -22.07
C ASN A 261 -74.86 71.99 -21.06
N GLU A 262 -75.28 72.47 -19.87
CA GLU A 262 -74.35 72.81 -18.78
C GLU A 262 -73.59 71.57 -18.30
N VAL A 263 -74.29 70.46 -18.05
CA VAL A 263 -73.67 69.19 -17.64
C VAL A 263 -72.72 68.69 -18.73
N ARG A 264 -73.08 68.79 -20.01
CA ARG A 264 -72.19 68.45 -21.13
C ARG A 264 -70.87 69.21 -21.07
N GLU A 265 -70.91 70.52 -20.85
CA GLU A 265 -69.68 71.32 -20.76
C GLU A 265 -68.81 70.85 -19.59
N TRP A 266 -69.40 70.55 -18.44
CA TRP A 266 -68.68 70.02 -17.29
C TRP A 266 -68.06 68.64 -17.57
N CYS A 267 -68.81 67.72 -18.19
CA CYS A 267 -68.33 66.39 -18.56
C CYS A 267 -67.12 66.46 -19.50
N ILE A 268 -67.17 67.35 -20.51
CA ILE A 268 -66.08 67.53 -21.47
C ILE A 268 -64.86 68.16 -20.78
N ARG A 269 -65.06 69.20 -19.95
CA ARG A 269 -63.96 69.86 -19.21
C ARG A 269 -63.26 68.93 -18.22
N LEU A 270 -64.02 68.10 -17.50
CA LEU A 270 -63.50 67.15 -16.52
C LEU A 270 -63.01 65.84 -17.15
N ASN A 271 -63.28 65.64 -18.45
CA ASN A 271 -63.02 64.40 -19.17
C ASN A 271 -63.64 63.16 -18.48
N ASP A 272 -64.83 63.33 -17.89
CA ASP A 272 -65.54 62.26 -17.18
C ASP A 272 -66.95 62.05 -17.74
N PRO A 273 -67.16 61.03 -18.60
CA PRO A 273 -68.49 60.72 -19.12
C PRO A 273 -69.43 60.17 -18.06
N ARG A 274 -68.97 59.75 -16.87
CA ARG A 274 -69.85 59.18 -15.82
C ARG A 274 -70.79 60.23 -15.23
N LEU A 275 -70.40 61.51 -15.27
CA LEU A 275 -71.25 62.61 -14.80
C LEU A 275 -72.53 62.72 -15.61
N ILE A 276 -72.47 62.50 -16.93
CA ILE A 276 -73.68 62.45 -17.76
C ILE A 276 -74.58 61.29 -17.32
N MET A 277 -73.99 60.14 -17.02
CA MET A 277 -74.72 58.93 -16.62
C MET A 277 -75.45 59.14 -15.30
N HIS A 278 -74.79 59.77 -14.33
CA HIS A 278 -75.40 60.11 -13.06
C HIS A 278 -76.59 61.07 -13.22
N PHE A 279 -76.46 62.03 -14.13
CA PHE A 279 -77.52 62.98 -14.42
C PHE A 279 -78.71 62.33 -15.13
N LEU A 280 -78.43 61.37 -16.03
CA LEU A 280 -79.46 60.57 -16.71
C LEU A 280 -80.25 59.67 -15.76
N THR A 281 -79.67 59.21 -14.65
CA THR A 281 -80.37 58.37 -13.65
C THR A 281 -81.10 59.16 -12.56
N ASN A 282 -80.56 60.31 -12.14
CA ASN A 282 -81.15 61.05 -11.00
C ASN A 282 -82.35 61.94 -11.39
N LEU A 283 -82.67 62.06 -12.68
CA LEU A 283 -83.85 62.80 -13.14
C LEU A 283 -85.18 62.11 -12.79
N GLU A 284 -85.15 60.86 -12.33
CA GLU A 284 -86.29 60.20 -11.69
C GLU A 284 -86.71 60.86 -10.35
N GLY A 285 -85.88 61.74 -9.78
CA GLY A 285 -86.19 62.45 -8.52
C GLY A 285 -86.65 63.90 -8.66
N LEU A 286 -86.82 64.41 -9.88
CA LEU A 286 -87.13 65.83 -10.16
C LEU A 286 -88.32 66.03 -11.13
N ILE A 287 -89.11 64.98 -11.38
CA ILE A 287 -90.44 65.05 -12.01
C ILE A 287 -91.49 64.61 -11.00
#